data_AF-W1VI20-F1
#
_entry.id   AF-W1VI20-F1
#
_cell.length_a   1.000
_cell.length_b   1.000
_cell.length_c   1.000
_cell.angle_alpha   90.00
_cell.angle_beta   90.00
_cell.angle_gamma   90.00
#
_symmetry.space_group_name_H-M   'P 1'
#
loop_
_entity.id
_entity.type
_entity.pdbx_description
1 polymer ?
#
loop_
_entity_poly.entity_id
_entity_poly.type
_entity_poly.pdbx_seq_one_letter_code
_entity_poly.pdbx_strand_id
1 'polypeptide(L)' 'SIGRAAAVQLAVLVDRGHRELPIRADYVGKNLPTSRTEKVVVSLTELGADADAVTIAGGNEEAR' A
#
# COMPACT_ATOMS: atom_id res chain seq x y z
N SER A 1 -4.96 -7.83 31.90
CA SER A 1 -3.76 -7.23 31.28
C SER A 1 -4.16 -6.51 30.02
N ILE A 2 -3.80 -5.24 29.86
CA ILE A 2 -3.92 -4.49 28.60
C ILE A 2 -2.52 -4.52 27.96
N GLY A 3 -2.37 -5.07 26.74
CA GLY A 3 -1.09 -5.05 25.99
C GLY A 3 -0.49 -6.40 25.55
N ARG A 4 -1.08 -7.55 25.90
CA ARG A 4 -0.68 -8.86 25.37
C ARG A 4 -1.80 -9.42 24.51
N ALA A 5 -1.92 -8.91 23.29
CA ALA A 5 -2.84 -9.48 22.32
C ALA A 5 -2.48 -10.96 22.07
N ALA A 6 -3.49 -11.82 21.89
CA ALA A 6 -3.26 -13.24 21.57
C ALA A 6 -2.62 -13.41 20.18
N ALA A 7 -2.89 -12.48 19.26
CA ALA A 7 -2.26 -12.37 17.95
C ALA A 7 -2.31 -10.91 17.46
N VAL A 8 -1.43 -10.55 16.54
CA VAL A 8 -1.46 -9.29 15.78
C VAL A 8 -1.54 -9.67 14.30
N GLN A 9 -2.50 -9.09 13.58
CA GLN A 9 -2.66 -9.29 12.14
C GLN A 9 -2.57 -7.95 11.42
N LEU A 10 -2.10 -7.99 10.17
CA LEU A 10 -1.94 -6.83 9.29
C LEU A 10 -2.83 -6.97 8.06
N ALA A 11 -3.83 -6.09 7.93
CA ALA A 11 -4.60 -5.91 6.71
C ALA A 11 -4.11 -4.68 5.95
N VAL A 12 -3.91 -4.81 4.64
CA VAL A 12 -3.52 -3.70 3.76
C VAL A 12 -4.42 -3.63 2.53
N LEU A 13 -4.71 -2.42 2.07
CA LEU A 13 -5.43 -2.24 0.80
C LEU A 13 -4.55 -2.61 -0.40
N VAL A 14 -3.28 -2.22 -0.37
CA VAL A 14 -2.31 -2.47 -1.45
C VAL A 14 -1.00 -3.02 -0.88
N ASP A 15 -0.50 -4.09 -1.48
CA ASP A 15 0.89 -4.56 -1.31
C ASP A 15 1.69 -4.18 -2.57
N ARG A 16 2.66 -3.27 -2.41
CA ARG A 16 3.52 -2.80 -3.50
C ARG A 16 4.83 -3.58 -3.67
N GLY A 17 5.06 -4.59 -2.85
CA GLY A 17 6.33 -5.30 -2.79
C GLY A 17 7.46 -4.48 -2.13
N HIS A 18 8.71 -4.73 -2.56
CA HIS A 18 9.93 -4.08 -2.06
C HIS A 18 10.14 -4.14 -0.53
N ARG A 19 9.73 -5.24 0.10
CA ARG A 19 9.91 -5.45 1.55
C ARG A 19 11.39 -5.47 1.92
N GLU A 20 11.75 -4.74 2.96
CA GLU A 20 13.12 -4.70 3.52
C GLU A 20 13.23 -5.44 4.86
N LEU A 21 12.09 -5.91 5.38
CA LEU A 21 11.95 -6.72 6.60
C LEU A 21 11.07 -7.94 6.32
N PRO A 22 11.16 -9.01 7.11
CA PRO A 22 10.33 -10.22 6.97
C PRO A 22 8.89 -10.02 7.49
N ILE A 23 8.29 -8.87 7.22
CA ILE A 23 6.90 -8.57 7.55
C ILE A 23 6.03 -8.94 6.34
N ARG A 24 4.88 -9.58 6.55
CA ARG A 24 3.84 -9.84 5.53
C ARG A 24 2.47 -9.38 6.04
N ALA A 25 1.61 -8.92 5.14
CA ALA A 25 0.21 -8.73 5.48
C ALA A 25 -0.52 -10.08 5.45
N ASP A 26 -1.43 -10.29 6.40
CA ASP A 26 -2.31 -11.46 6.45
C ASP A 26 -3.43 -11.34 5.40
N TYR A 27 -3.85 -10.11 5.13
CA TYR A 27 -4.90 -9.78 4.16
C TYR A 27 -4.42 -8.67 3.24
N VAL A 28 -4.56 -8.88 1.93
CA VAL A 28 -4.15 -7.95 0.88
C VAL A 28 -5.33 -7.71 -0.04
N GLY A 29 -5.74 -6.45 -0.22
CA GLY A 29 -6.76 -6.09 -1.21
C GLY A 29 -6.25 -6.31 -2.63
N LYS A 30 -5.11 -5.70 -2.98
CA LYS A 30 -4.46 -5.88 -4.29
C LYS A 30 -2.94 -5.94 -4.18
N ASN A 31 -2.35 -6.89 -4.89
CA ASN A 31 -0.91 -6.91 -5.16
C ASN A 31 -0.64 -6.04 -6.39
N LEU A 32 0.22 -5.05 -6.26
CA LEU A 32 0.55 -4.09 -7.31
C LEU A 32 2.06 -4.04 -7.49
N PRO A 33 2.64 -4.80 -8.43
CA PRO A 33 4.07 -4.72 -8.71
C PRO A 33 4.41 -3.30 -9.17
N THR A 34 5.36 -2.66 -8.48
CA THR A 34 5.88 -1.34 -8.87
C THR A 34 7.39 -1.40 -9.06
N SER A 35 7.98 -0.38 -9.68
CA SER A 35 9.40 -0.05 -9.54
C SER A 35 9.67 0.62 -8.18
N ARG A 36 10.95 0.84 -7.84
CA ARG A 36 11.34 1.60 -6.64
C ARG A 36 11.10 3.11 -6.78
N THR A 37 11.05 3.63 -8.01
CA THR A 37 10.82 5.05 -8.29
C THR A 37 9.34 5.39 -8.37
N GLU A 38 8.48 4.40 -8.61
CA GLU A 38 7.03 4.52 -8.56
C GLU A 38 6.51 4.69 -7.13
N LYS A 39 5.43 5.47 -7.01
CA LYS A 39 4.67 5.72 -5.78
C LYS A 39 3.24 5.25 -5.96
N VAL A 40 2.72 4.53 -4.96
CA VAL A 40 1.29 4.21 -4.87
C VAL A 40 0.60 5.32 -4.09
N VAL A 41 -0.41 5.94 -4.67
CA VAL A 41 -1.26 6.95 -4.02
C VAL A 41 -2.63 6.33 -3.79
N VAL A 42 -3.04 6.27 -2.52
CA VAL A 42 -4.38 5.83 -2.11
C VAL A 42 -5.17 7.06 -1.71
N SER A 43 -6.24 7.33 -2.44
CA SER A 43 -7.15 8.45 -2.23
C SER A 43 -8.47 7.93 -1.65
N LEU A 44 -8.93 8.55 -0.55
CA LEU A 44 -10.19 8.23 0.11
C LEU A 44 -11.02 9.51 0.26
N THR A 45 -12.31 9.45 -0.07
CA THR A 45 -13.24 10.57 0.03
C THR A 45 -13.42 11.04 1.47
N GLU A 46 -13.36 10.15 2.46
CA GLU A 46 -13.40 10.50 3.89
C GLU A 46 -12.18 11.32 4.35
N LEU A 47 -11.09 11.28 3.59
CA LEU A 47 -9.88 12.08 3.81
C LEU A 47 -9.82 13.31 2.90
N GLY A 48 -10.90 13.61 2.16
CA GLY A 48 -11.03 14.83 1.35
C GLY A 48 -10.59 14.69 -0.12
N ALA A 49 -10.42 13.48 -0.64
CA ALA A 49 -10.23 13.28 -2.07
C ALA A 49 -11.54 13.41 -2.86
N ASP A 50 -11.46 13.79 -4.13
CA ASP A 50 -12.63 13.91 -5.02
C ASP A 50 -13.31 12.55 -5.30
N ALA A 51 -12.54 11.46 -5.24
CA ALA A 51 -13.01 10.09 -5.44
C ALA A 51 -12.08 9.08 -4.76
N ASP A 52 -12.65 7.92 -4.41
CA ASP A 52 -11.89 6.77 -3.93
C ASP A 52 -11.10 6.16 -5.08
N ALA A 53 -9.78 6.08 -4.94
CA ALA A 53 -8.92 5.56 -5.99
C ALA A 53 -7.58 5.04 -5.45
N VAL A 54 -6.99 4.13 -6.23
CA VAL A 54 -5.57 3.74 -6.09
C VAL A 54 -4.89 4.06 -7.42
N THR A 55 -3.88 4.92 -7.40
CA THR A 55 -3.11 5.31 -8.59
C THR A 55 -1.61 5.07 -8.39
N ILE A 56 -0.89 4.92 -9.50
CA ILE A 56 0.58 4.85 -9.51
C ILE A 56 1.10 6.13 -10.15
N ALA A 57 2.04 6.81 -9.49
CA ALA A 57 2.70 8.02 -9.97
C ALA A 57 4.22 7.85 -9.97
N GLY A 58 4.90 8.51 -10.91
CA GLY A 58 6.34 8.36 -11.10
C GLY A 58 6.70 7.10 -11.91
N GLY A 59 7.97 6.99 -12.28
CA GLY A 59 8.45 6.15 -13.38
C GLY A 59 9.20 7.06 -14.37
N ASN A 60 10.26 6.56 -15.01
CA ASN A 60 11.13 7.39 -15.85
C ASN A 60 10.30 8.26 -16.82
N GLU A 61 10.42 9.59 -16.72
CA GLU A 61 9.82 10.55 -17.65
C GLU A 61 10.44 10.46 -19.06
N GLU A 62 11.43 9.59 -19.28
CA GLU A 62 12.08 9.35 -20.58
C GLU A 62 11.27 8.51 -21.57
N ALA A 63 10.00 8.20 -21.29
CA ALA A 63 9.13 7.45 -22.21
C ALA A 63 7.86 8.22 -22.63
N ARG A 64 7.91 9.56 -22.66
CA ARG A 64 6.94 10.38 -23.38
C ARG A 64 7.64 11.45 -24.21
#